data_AF-E2SMY7-F1
#
_entry.id   AF-E2SMY7-F1
#
_cell.length_a   1.000
_cell.length_b   1.000
_cell.length_c   1.000
_cell.angle_alpha   90.00
_cell.angle_beta   90.00
_cell.angle_gamma   90.00
#
_symmetry.space_group_name_H-M   'P 1'
#
loop_
_entity.id
_entity.type
_entity.pdbx_description
1 polymer ?
#
loop_
_entity_poly.entity_id
_entity_poly.type
_entity_poly.pdbx_seq_one_letter_code
_entity_poly.pdbx_strand_id
1 'polypeptide(L)'
;MEEEIMRKRFFSAGLLTALLLMGCSSKPVLKAKEIEVSVHKELDLSASCFFDSAGKSDKVTVKSGNLDIQKLGTYAITIAYEKETYDVKVKVVDKEKPVLKWKKDKLIFKTGTDADKVNSAIRENAVITDNYDKSFQDLPDMKNLPKTEKEIIYDVQVKDSSGNVSDKSTLILQFTSDGKKKENLKQERTSVSITVEKNTAKSEEKKTKTASKKDTKKKDGKSSDSAASNKEGKATESKVEETAKNNDSSAPSKQENSNSQSSAEKKPKPDANTGGSSGNTAEPEPVYPPEEKLPVMTVDNFLSNLLGNSGRAFSTYDEAYAWANEQVKTEGSPWYGYYMEIGQPFDGNYANAGDGSTPWTVEFFK
;
A
#
# COMPACT_ATOMS: atom_id res chain seq x y z
N MET A 1 -24.14 74.07 -75.82
CA MET A 1 -25.37 74.88 -75.77
C MET A 1 -26.16 74.26 -74.64
N GLU A 2 -26.33 75.00 -73.53
CA GLU A 2 -27.10 74.62 -72.32
C GLU A 2 -26.43 73.48 -71.50
N GLU A 3 -26.03 73.57 -70.21
CA GLU A 3 -26.59 74.20 -68.98
C GLU A 3 -28.04 73.75 -68.68
N GLU A 4 -28.48 73.40 -67.48
CA GLU A 4 -27.89 73.13 -66.14
C GLU A 4 -28.82 72.04 -65.50
N ILE A 5 -28.53 71.40 -64.35
CA ILE A 5 -28.97 71.84 -63.01
C ILE A 5 -28.49 70.80 -61.98
N MET A 6 -27.89 71.26 -60.87
CA MET A 6 -27.69 70.44 -59.66
C MET A 6 -28.92 70.45 -58.73
N ARG A 7 -29.27 69.31 -58.09
CA ARG A 7 -29.87 69.29 -56.73
C ARG A 7 -29.91 67.91 -56.02
N LYS A 8 -28.86 67.67 -55.21
CA LYS A 8 -28.82 67.10 -53.84
C LYS A 8 -29.88 66.09 -53.32
N ARG A 9 -29.34 64.99 -52.75
CA ARG A 9 -29.86 64.07 -51.68
C ARG A 9 -30.95 63.07 -52.13
N PHE A 10 -31.07 61.85 -51.58
CA PHE A 10 -30.61 61.28 -50.29
C PHE A 10 -29.96 59.88 -50.42
N PHE A 11 -29.37 59.41 -49.31
CA PHE A 11 -28.83 58.06 -49.10
C PHE A 11 -29.81 56.94 -49.51
N SER A 12 -29.30 55.87 -50.13
CA SER A 12 -30.01 54.60 -50.25
C SER A 12 -29.04 53.41 -50.33
N ALA A 13 -29.48 52.26 -49.80
CA ALA A 13 -28.86 50.94 -49.94
C ALA A 13 -27.37 50.83 -49.54
N GLY A 14 -27.11 50.90 -48.23
CA GLY A 14 -25.98 50.14 -47.68
C GLY A 14 -26.24 48.65 -47.93
N LEU A 15 -25.42 48.04 -48.79
CA LEU A 15 -25.48 46.59 -49.04
C LEU A 15 -25.06 45.86 -47.76
N LEU A 16 -26.05 45.43 -46.98
CA LEU A 16 -25.82 44.63 -45.77
C LEU A 16 -25.38 43.23 -46.21
N THR A 17 -24.08 43.07 -46.44
CA THR A 17 -23.46 41.77 -46.71
C THR A 17 -23.48 40.94 -45.43
N ALA A 18 -24.65 40.36 -45.13
CA ALA A 18 -24.84 39.38 -44.10
C ALA A 18 -24.12 38.08 -44.51
N LEU A 19 -22.80 38.08 -44.32
CA LEU A 19 -22.01 36.85 -44.24
C LEU A 19 -22.52 36.06 -43.04
N LEU A 20 -23.55 35.24 -43.31
CA LEU A 20 -23.88 34.06 -42.53
C LEU A 20 -22.69 33.10 -42.64
N LEU A 21 -21.64 33.42 -41.90
CA LEU A 21 -20.74 32.43 -41.31
C LEU A 21 -21.61 31.60 -40.36
N MET A 22 -22.39 30.68 -40.93
CA MET A 22 -22.80 29.46 -40.26
C MET A 22 -21.51 28.74 -39.92
N GLY A 23 -20.93 29.12 -38.77
CA GLY A 23 -19.78 28.45 -38.22
C GLY A 23 -20.18 26.99 -38.04
N CYS A 24 -19.62 26.12 -38.88
CA CYS A 24 -19.59 24.70 -38.62
C CYS A 24 -18.85 24.51 -37.30
N SER A 25 -19.61 24.57 -36.20
CA SER A 25 -19.20 24.22 -34.85
C SER A 25 -18.96 22.71 -34.86
N SER A 26 -17.84 22.31 -35.47
CA SER A 26 -17.39 20.92 -35.54
C SER A 26 -17.32 20.41 -34.11
N LYS A 27 -18.20 19.46 -33.76
CA LYS A 27 -18.25 18.89 -32.43
C LYS A 27 -16.83 18.46 -32.02
N PRO A 28 -16.34 18.84 -30.82
CA PRO A 28 -15.03 18.41 -30.38
C PRO A 28 -14.88 16.89 -30.47
N VAL A 29 -13.76 16.42 -31.02
CA VAL A 29 -13.50 15.00 -31.23
C VAL A 29 -12.47 14.52 -30.22
N LEU A 30 -12.79 13.45 -29.50
CA LEU A 30 -11.86 12.83 -28.55
C LEU A 30 -10.58 12.36 -29.26
N LYS A 31 -9.41 12.68 -28.71
CA LYS A 31 -8.10 12.11 -29.11
C LYS A 31 -8.11 10.60 -29.03
N ALA A 32 -8.65 10.09 -27.93
CA ALA A 32 -8.76 8.68 -27.63
C ALA A 32 -10.04 8.41 -26.83
N LYS A 33 -10.64 7.24 -27.05
CA LYS A 33 -11.76 6.73 -26.24
C LYS A 33 -11.30 6.04 -24.95
N GLU A 34 -10.00 5.82 -24.82
CA GLU A 34 -9.35 5.26 -23.64
C GLU A 34 -8.14 6.12 -23.29
N ILE A 35 -8.01 6.48 -22.02
CA ILE A 35 -6.89 7.22 -21.45
C ILE A 35 -6.35 6.47 -20.23
N GLU A 36 -5.07 6.65 -19.93
CA GLU A 36 -4.44 6.04 -18.76
C GLU A 36 -4.19 7.07 -17.67
N VAL A 37 -4.47 6.71 -16.42
CA VAL A 37 -4.10 7.46 -15.21
C VAL A 37 -3.30 6.55 -14.30
N SER A 38 -2.27 7.09 -13.64
CA SER A 38 -1.55 6.32 -12.63
C SER A 38 -2.42 6.12 -11.38
N VAL A 39 -2.34 4.94 -10.76
CA VAL A 39 -3.00 4.67 -9.47
C VAL A 39 -2.57 5.71 -8.42
N HIS A 40 -3.51 6.08 -7.55
CA HIS A 40 -3.35 7.14 -6.54
C HIS A 40 -3.07 8.55 -7.09
N LYS A 41 -3.24 8.79 -8.40
CA LYS A 41 -3.25 10.15 -8.99
C LYS A 41 -4.65 10.52 -9.46
N GLU A 42 -5.00 11.80 -9.30
CA GLU A 42 -6.23 12.34 -9.85
C GLU A 42 -6.22 12.36 -11.39
N LEU A 43 -7.40 12.25 -12.00
CA LEU A 43 -7.57 12.41 -13.43
C LEU A 43 -7.44 13.89 -13.81
N ASP A 44 -6.46 14.23 -14.64
CA ASP A 44 -6.35 15.59 -15.20
C ASP A 44 -7.55 15.90 -16.12
N LEU A 45 -8.42 16.81 -15.67
CA LEU A 45 -9.61 17.25 -16.38
C LEU A 45 -9.34 18.37 -17.41
N SER A 46 -8.08 18.69 -17.69
CA SER A 46 -7.71 19.65 -18.74
C SER A 46 -8.20 19.18 -20.11
N ALA A 47 -8.88 20.06 -20.86
CA ALA A 47 -9.48 19.73 -22.15
C ALA A 47 -8.45 19.22 -23.17
N SER A 48 -7.20 19.70 -23.08
CA SER A 48 -6.04 19.25 -23.85
C SER A 48 -5.68 17.77 -23.67
N CYS A 49 -6.09 17.13 -22.57
CA CYS A 49 -5.92 15.69 -22.33
C CYS A 49 -6.93 14.85 -23.14
N PHE A 50 -8.06 15.43 -23.51
CA PHE A 50 -9.17 14.73 -24.19
C PHE A 50 -9.36 15.17 -25.65
N PHE A 51 -9.02 16.40 -26.03
CA PHE A 51 -9.33 17.01 -27.33
C PHE A 51 -8.09 17.71 -27.93
N ASP A 52 -7.86 17.58 -29.24
CA ASP A 52 -6.69 18.22 -29.92
C ASP A 52 -6.82 19.73 -30.09
N SER A 53 -8.05 20.24 -29.99
CA SER A 53 -8.33 21.68 -29.98
C SER A 53 -9.03 22.05 -28.67
N ALA A 54 -8.43 22.97 -27.92
CA ALA A 54 -9.12 23.66 -26.84
C ALA A 54 -10.18 24.60 -27.46
N GLY A 55 -11.42 24.45 -27.02
CA GLY A 55 -12.54 25.31 -27.39
C GLY A 55 -12.55 26.54 -26.47
N LYS A 56 -13.74 26.96 -26.03
CA LYS A 56 -13.84 28.08 -25.07
C LYS A 56 -13.59 27.71 -23.61
N SER A 57 -13.40 26.42 -23.31
CA SER A 57 -13.16 25.91 -21.96
C SER A 57 -11.83 25.16 -21.92
N ASP A 58 -11.00 25.47 -20.94
CA ASP A 58 -9.72 24.78 -20.72
C ASP A 58 -9.89 23.44 -19.99
N LYS A 59 -11.11 23.12 -19.51
CA LYS A 59 -11.42 21.90 -18.74
C LYS A 59 -12.71 21.21 -19.18
N VAL A 60 -12.77 19.91 -18.93
CA VAL A 60 -13.98 19.06 -19.01
C VAL A 60 -14.65 18.95 -17.64
N THR A 61 -15.88 18.45 -17.58
CA THR A 61 -16.58 18.19 -16.30
C THR A 61 -17.08 16.75 -16.27
N VAL A 62 -16.71 15.98 -15.24
CA VAL A 62 -17.28 14.63 -15.04
C VAL A 62 -18.77 14.75 -14.70
N LYS A 63 -19.61 13.95 -15.36
CA LYS A 63 -21.07 13.91 -15.14
C LYS A 63 -21.52 12.66 -14.41
N SER A 64 -20.90 11.52 -14.72
CA SER A 64 -21.24 10.22 -14.16
C SER A 64 -20.10 9.23 -14.37
N GLY A 65 -20.09 8.17 -13.57
CA GLY A 65 -19.06 7.12 -13.58
C GLY A 65 -18.51 6.89 -12.18
N ASN A 66 -17.99 5.69 -11.93
CA ASN A 66 -17.38 5.32 -10.65
C ASN A 66 -15.89 5.02 -10.88
N LEU A 67 -15.10 6.07 -11.10
CA LEU A 67 -13.65 5.96 -11.28
C LEU A 67 -12.99 5.76 -9.91
N ASP A 68 -12.46 4.56 -9.69
CA ASP A 68 -11.75 4.20 -8.46
C ASP A 68 -10.23 4.27 -8.71
N ILE A 69 -9.61 5.41 -8.39
CA ILE A 69 -8.16 5.61 -8.56
C ILE A 69 -7.31 4.83 -7.55
N GLN A 70 -7.92 4.09 -6.61
CA GLN A 70 -7.23 3.25 -5.63
C GLN A 70 -7.08 1.79 -6.12
N LYS A 71 -7.68 1.44 -7.28
CA LYS A 71 -7.68 0.08 -7.82
C LYS A 71 -7.31 0.06 -9.30
N LEU A 72 -6.50 -0.92 -9.69
CA LEU A 72 -6.17 -1.13 -11.10
C LEU A 72 -7.38 -1.67 -11.86
N GLY A 73 -7.64 -1.13 -13.05
CA GLY A 73 -8.79 -1.53 -13.86
C GLY A 73 -9.16 -0.52 -14.94
N THR A 74 -10.18 -0.85 -15.74
CA THR A 74 -10.73 0.07 -16.75
C THR A 74 -12.15 0.47 -16.35
N TYR A 75 -12.33 1.77 -16.12
CA TYR A 75 -13.56 2.39 -15.66
C TYR A 75 -14.19 3.19 -16.80
N ALA A 76 -15.52 3.19 -16.89
CA ALA A 76 -16.24 4.06 -17.81
C ALA A 76 -16.71 5.31 -17.06
N ILE A 77 -16.42 6.49 -17.64
CA ILE A 77 -16.94 7.77 -17.17
C ILE A 77 -17.60 8.52 -18.34
N THR A 78 -18.58 9.36 -18.02
CA THR A 78 -19.14 10.32 -18.96
C THR A 78 -18.66 11.72 -18.58
N ILE A 79 -17.97 12.39 -19.49
CA ILE A 79 -17.55 13.78 -19.36
C ILE A 79 -18.41 14.70 -20.22
N ALA A 80 -18.58 15.95 -19.79
CA ALA A 80 -19.15 17.02 -20.60
C ALA A 80 -18.06 18.01 -21.02
N TYR A 81 -18.15 18.46 -22.26
CA TYR A 81 -17.29 19.50 -22.81
C TYR A 81 -18.08 20.36 -23.80
N GLU A 82 -17.99 21.68 -23.61
CA GLU A 82 -18.88 22.67 -24.23
C GLU A 82 -20.38 22.34 -24.06
N LYS A 83 -21.05 21.84 -25.11
CA LYS A 83 -22.48 21.47 -25.12
C LYS A 83 -22.71 19.97 -25.34
N GLU A 84 -21.64 19.18 -25.39
CA GLU A 84 -21.66 17.77 -25.78
C GLU A 84 -21.19 16.89 -24.60
N THR A 85 -21.62 15.64 -24.61
CA THR A 85 -21.23 14.62 -23.61
C THR A 85 -20.54 13.45 -24.29
N TYR A 86 -19.53 12.90 -23.63
CA TYR A 86 -18.62 11.91 -24.18
C TYR A 86 -18.38 10.79 -23.17
N ASP A 87 -18.55 9.54 -23.61
CA ASP A 87 -18.13 8.38 -22.83
C ASP A 87 -16.65 8.07 -23.08
N VAL A 88 -15.89 8.01 -22.00
CA VAL A 88 -14.44 7.80 -21.99
C VAL A 88 -14.12 6.64 -21.05
N LYS A 89 -13.22 5.76 -21.50
CA LYS A 89 -12.61 4.75 -20.63
C LYS A 89 -11.37 5.34 -19.96
N VAL A 90 -11.31 5.23 -18.63
CA VAL A 90 -10.11 5.56 -17.86
C VAL A 90 -9.53 4.26 -17.34
N LYS A 91 -8.33 3.94 -17.79
CA LYS A 91 -7.57 2.76 -17.37
C LYS A 91 -6.61 3.19 -16.27
N VAL A 92 -6.94 2.83 -15.04
CA VAL A 92 -6.06 3.01 -13.87
C VAL A 92 -4.98 1.94 -13.96
N VAL A 93 -3.75 2.40 -14.08
CA VAL A 93 -2.55 1.57 -14.24
C VAL A 93 -1.54 1.94 -13.17
N ASP A 94 -0.73 0.99 -12.77
CA ASP A 94 0.48 1.29 -12.01
C ASP A 94 1.70 1.33 -12.96
N LYS A 95 2.58 2.29 -12.69
CA LYS A 95 3.68 2.79 -13.53
C LYS A 95 4.86 3.29 -12.71
N GLU A 96 4.72 3.44 -11.39
CA GLU A 96 5.86 3.74 -10.55
C GLU A 96 6.59 2.41 -10.28
N LYS A 97 7.85 2.46 -9.83
CA LYS A 97 8.65 1.23 -9.65
C LYS A 97 8.88 0.99 -8.16
N PRO A 98 8.95 -0.27 -7.70
CA PRO A 98 9.23 -0.57 -6.32
C PRO A 98 10.63 -0.07 -5.94
N VAL A 99 10.79 0.29 -4.67
CA VAL A 99 12.02 0.86 -4.12
C VAL A 99 12.49 -0.01 -2.95
N LEU A 100 13.71 -0.57 -3.08
CA LEU A 100 14.39 -1.30 -2.01
C LEU A 100 15.48 -0.42 -1.38
N LYS A 101 15.30 -0.09 -0.11
CA LYS A 101 16.28 0.59 0.74
C LYS A 101 16.87 -0.39 1.76
N TRP A 102 18.16 -0.28 1.99
CA TRP A 102 18.83 -0.96 3.09
C TRP A 102 18.94 -0.01 4.29
N LYS A 103 18.65 -0.48 5.51
CA LYS A 103 18.84 0.29 6.75
C LYS A 103 20.34 0.58 6.99
N LYS A 104 21.20 -0.35 6.57
CA LYS A 104 22.67 -0.25 6.54
C LYS A 104 23.19 -0.78 5.20
N ASP A 105 24.12 -0.05 4.59
CA ASP A 105 24.80 -0.40 3.33
C ASP A 105 25.82 -1.54 3.48
N LYS A 106 26.33 -1.76 4.69
CA LYS A 106 27.24 -2.85 5.05
C LYS A 106 26.79 -3.57 6.32
N LEU A 107 26.74 -4.91 6.27
CA LEU A 107 26.63 -5.80 7.43
C LEU A 107 27.96 -6.56 7.61
N ILE A 108 28.34 -6.82 8.87
CA ILE A 108 29.62 -7.45 9.22
C ILE A 108 29.33 -8.66 10.11
N PHE A 109 29.93 -9.80 9.75
CA PHE A 109 29.72 -11.09 10.43
C PHE A 109 31.06 -11.75 10.73
N LYS A 110 31.06 -12.64 11.73
CA LYS A 110 32.20 -13.52 11.97
C LYS A 110 32.22 -14.63 10.91
N THR A 111 33.38 -15.06 10.45
CA THR A 111 33.48 -16.28 9.61
C THR A 111 32.95 -17.48 10.39
N GLY A 112 32.06 -18.27 9.77
CA GLY A 112 31.36 -19.36 10.45
C GLY A 112 30.17 -18.92 11.31
N THR A 113 29.71 -17.66 11.22
CA THR A 113 28.36 -17.29 11.70
C THR A 113 27.32 -18.17 11.00
N ASP A 114 26.33 -18.59 11.78
CA ASP A 114 25.19 -19.39 11.33
C ASP A 114 24.42 -18.76 10.16
N ALA A 115 23.91 -19.59 9.25
CA ALA A 115 23.25 -19.15 8.03
C ALA A 115 21.93 -18.43 8.30
N ASP A 116 21.12 -18.94 9.23
CA ASP A 116 19.81 -18.37 9.54
C ASP A 116 19.98 -16.99 10.19
N LYS A 117 21.00 -16.82 11.04
CA LYS A 117 21.37 -15.50 11.60
C LYS A 117 21.78 -14.48 10.53
N VAL A 118 22.55 -14.90 9.52
CA VAL A 118 22.94 -14.02 8.41
C VAL A 118 21.73 -13.65 7.55
N ASN A 119 20.89 -14.62 7.21
CA ASN A 119 19.72 -14.39 6.35
C ASN A 119 18.65 -13.53 7.05
N SER A 120 18.41 -13.74 8.34
CA SER A 120 17.51 -12.88 9.13
C SER A 120 18.03 -11.44 9.22
N ALA A 121 19.33 -11.24 9.51
CA ALA A 121 19.92 -9.90 9.50
C ALA A 121 19.85 -9.20 8.13
N ILE A 122 19.87 -9.96 7.01
CA ILE A 122 19.65 -9.41 5.66
C ILE A 122 18.19 -8.99 5.46
N ARG A 123 17.23 -9.85 5.81
CA ARG A 123 15.78 -9.55 5.73
C ARG A 123 15.40 -8.35 6.60
N GLU A 124 15.81 -8.34 7.86
CA GLU A 124 15.57 -7.23 8.80
C GLU A 124 16.20 -5.91 8.36
N ASN A 125 17.27 -5.95 7.56
CA ASN A 125 17.94 -4.78 7.00
C ASN A 125 17.26 -4.25 5.72
N ALA A 126 16.40 -5.04 5.06
CA ALA A 126 15.66 -4.64 3.88
C ALA A 126 14.40 -3.83 4.24
N VAL A 127 14.09 -2.82 3.43
CA VAL A 127 12.80 -2.11 3.44
C VAL A 127 12.38 -1.95 1.99
N ILE A 128 11.26 -2.58 1.61
CA ILE A 128 10.70 -2.51 0.26
C ILE A 128 9.42 -1.68 0.35
N THR A 129 9.29 -0.70 -0.53
CA THR A 129 8.10 0.17 -0.64
C THR A 129 7.70 0.29 -2.10
N ASP A 130 6.40 0.32 -2.34
CA ASP A 130 5.80 0.51 -3.65
C ASP A 130 4.52 1.36 -3.51
N ASN A 131 4.05 1.94 -4.60
CA ASN A 131 2.84 2.78 -4.62
C ASN A 131 1.55 1.95 -4.67
N TYR A 132 1.60 0.66 -5.02
CA TYR A 132 0.42 -0.21 -5.11
C TYR A 132 0.60 -1.54 -4.34
N ASP A 133 1.71 -2.25 -4.55
CA ASP A 133 1.95 -3.56 -3.96
C ASP A 133 2.45 -3.46 -2.51
N LYS A 134 1.72 -4.08 -1.58
CA LYS A 134 2.02 -3.99 -0.13
C LYS A 134 2.92 -5.11 0.40
N SER A 135 3.07 -6.23 -0.32
CA SER A 135 3.79 -7.41 0.15
C SER A 135 4.69 -8.03 -0.94
N PHE A 136 5.94 -8.28 -0.59
CA PHE A 136 6.96 -8.81 -1.48
C PHE A 136 7.57 -10.08 -0.91
N GLN A 137 7.96 -11.02 -1.78
CA GLN A 137 8.58 -12.27 -1.36
C GLN A 137 9.85 -12.01 -0.56
N ASP A 138 10.05 -12.82 0.47
CA ASP A 138 11.29 -12.87 1.24
C ASP A 138 12.53 -12.96 0.36
N LEU A 139 13.61 -12.31 0.81
CA LEU A 139 14.91 -12.40 0.15
C LEU A 139 15.43 -13.85 0.20
N PRO A 140 15.90 -14.42 -0.94
CA PRO A 140 16.37 -15.80 -0.99
C PRO A 140 17.57 -16.03 -0.07
N ASP A 141 17.48 -17.07 0.78
CA ASP A 141 18.52 -17.45 1.71
C ASP A 141 19.88 -17.72 1.03
N MET A 142 20.94 -17.12 1.57
CA MET A 142 22.31 -17.42 1.18
C MET A 142 22.78 -18.75 1.79
N LYS A 143 22.60 -19.84 1.03
CA LYS A 143 22.95 -21.20 1.48
C LYS A 143 24.46 -21.45 1.63
N ASN A 144 25.30 -20.74 0.88
CA ASN A 144 26.75 -20.99 0.81
C ASN A 144 27.55 -19.80 1.37
N LEU A 145 27.65 -19.72 2.69
CA LEU A 145 28.40 -18.64 3.36
C LEU A 145 29.93 -18.79 3.24
N PRO A 146 30.68 -17.67 3.33
CA PRO A 146 32.14 -17.66 3.42
C PRO A 146 32.69 -18.46 4.61
N LYS A 147 33.66 -19.34 4.34
CA LYS A 147 34.52 -19.96 5.37
C LYS A 147 35.82 -19.19 5.63
N THR A 148 36.14 -18.22 4.78
CA THR A 148 37.34 -17.35 4.84
C THR A 148 36.91 -15.89 4.87
N GLU A 149 37.83 -14.99 5.21
CA GLU A 149 37.54 -13.55 5.13
C GLU A 149 37.31 -13.12 3.68
N LYS A 150 36.16 -12.49 3.41
CA LYS A 150 35.78 -11.89 2.12
C LYS A 150 34.57 -10.98 2.28
N GLU A 151 34.35 -10.13 1.28
CA GLU A 151 33.10 -9.41 1.09
C GLU A 151 32.24 -10.09 0.02
N ILE A 152 30.93 -10.16 0.26
CA ILE A 152 29.92 -10.47 -0.76
C ILE A 152 29.18 -9.18 -1.08
N ILE A 153 29.21 -8.78 -2.35
CA ILE A 153 28.37 -7.75 -2.94
C ILE A 153 27.05 -8.43 -3.33
N TYR A 154 25.99 -8.16 -2.58
CA TYR A 154 24.66 -8.72 -2.79
C TYR A 154 23.78 -7.69 -3.49
N ASP A 155 23.60 -7.88 -4.80
CA ASP A 155 22.69 -7.07 -5.61
C ASP A 155 21.27 -7.64 -5.51
N VAL A 156 20.28 -6.77 -5.29
CA VAL A 156 18.87 -7.13 -5.28
C VAL A 156 18.10 -6.20 -6.22
N GLN A 157 17.17 -6.79 -6.98
CA GLN A 157 16.09 -6.07 -7.64
C GLN A 157 14.73 -6.60 -7.17
N VAL A 158 13.75 -5.72 -7.15
CA VAL A 158 12.36 -6.02 -6.83
C VAL A 158 11.53 -5.79 -8.08
N LYS A 159 10.55 -6.65 -8.33
CA LYS A 159 9.56 -6.49 -9.39
C LYS A 159 8.14 -6.56 -8.82
N ASP A 160 7.33 -5.56 -9.14
CA ASP A 160 5.93 -5.46 -8.72
C ASP A 160 4.99 -6.39 -9.54
N SER A 161 3.69 -6.32 -9.28
CA SER A 161 2.66 -7.11 -9.96
C SER A 161 2.31 -6.58 -11.35
N SER A 162 2.44 -5.26 -11.56
CA SER A 162 2.23 -4.54 -12.83
C SER A 162 3.31 -4.82 -13.86
N GLY A 163 4.50 -5.20 -13.40
CA GLY A 163 5.67 -5.54 -14.19
C GLY A 163 6.84 -4.57 -14.08
N ASN A 164 6.76 -3.47 -13.33
CA ASN A 164 7.86 -2.52 -13.19
C ASN A 164 8.95 -3.10 -12.27
N VAL A 165 10.19 -2.65 -12.47
CA VAL A 165 11.38 -3.22 -11.84
C VAL A 165 12.18 -2.11 -11.16
N SER A 166 12.58 -2.36 -9.93
CA SER A 166 13.39 -1.44 -9.13
C SER A 166 14.74 -1.17 -9.78
N ASP A 167 15.36 -0.05 -9.41
CA ASP A 167 16.80 0.08 -9.55
C ASP A 167 17.50 -1.03 -8.76
N LYS A 168 18.70 -1.42 -9.20
CA LYS A 168 19.53 -2.38 -8.49
C LYS A 168 20.01 -1.78 -7.17
N SER A 169 19.57 -2.35 -6.06
CA SER A 169 20.04 -1.99 -4.72
C SER A 169 21.16 -2.95 -4.31
N THR A 170 22.21 -2.46 -3.64
CA THR A 170 23.41 -3.25 -3.31
C THR A 170 23.67 -3.24 -1.80
N LEU A 171 23.87 -4.42 -1.22
CA LEU A 171 24.28 -4.62 0.16
C LEU A 171 25.67 -5.26 0.21
N ILE A 172 26.56 -4.76 1.07
CA ILE A 172 27.87 -5.38 1.30
C ILE A 172 27.81 -6.26 2.55
N LEU A 173 28.11 -7.54 2.39
CA LEU A 173 28.16 -8.52 3.48
C LEU A 173 29.61 -8.89 3.72
N GLN A 174 30.20 -8.37 4.79
CA GLN A 174 31.60 -8.57 5.12
C GLN A 174 31.77 -9.69 6.15
N PHE A 175 32.63 -10.65 5.86
CA PHE A 175 32.94 -11.77 6.76
C PHE A 175 34.39 -11.68 7.20
N THR A 176 34.64 -11.66 8.52
CA THR A 176 35.98 -11.56 9.12
C THR A 176 36.14 -12.53 10.30
N SER A 177 37.36 -12.96 10.59
CA SER A 177 37.64 -13.93 11.66
C SER A 177 37.31 -13.43 13.07
N ASP A 178 37.30 -12.10 13.26
CA ASP A 178 37.00 -11.40 14.51
C ASP A 178 35.62 -10.72 14.52
N GLY A 179 34.90 -10.72 13.39
CA GLY A 179 33.61 -10.03 13.25
C GLY A 179 33.72 -8.50 13.23
N LYS A 180 34.94 -7.95 13.05
CA LYS A 180 35.19 -6.51 12.98
C LYS A 180 35.36 -6.04 11.53
N LYS A 181 35.22 -4.74 11.32
CA LYS A 181 35.44 -4.12 10.01
C LYS A 181 36.89 -4.29 9.57
N LYS A 182 37.11 -4.80 8.36
CA LYS A 182 38.40 -4.80 7.65
C LYS A 182 38.25 -4.17 6.27
N GLU A 183 39.36 -3.78 5.67
CA GLU A 183 39.43 -3.20 4.32
C GLU A 183 40.24 -4.13 3.39
N ASN A 184 40.16 -3.90 2.08
CA ASN A 184 40.91 -4.63 1.05
C ASN A 184 40.69 -6.16 1.03
N LEU A 185 39.53 -6.62 1.52
CA LEU A 185 39.13 -8.02 1.41
C LEU A 185 38.81 -8.40 -0.03
N LYS A 186 39.00 -9.67 -0.38
CA LYS A 186 38.55 -10.20 -1.68
C LYS A 186 37.03 -10.08 -1.77
N GLN A 187 36.55 -9.52 -2.89
CA GLN A 187 35.12 -9.40 -3.18
C GLN A 187 34.62 -10.55 -4.07
N GLU A 188 33.38 -10.95 -3.81
CA GLU A 188 32.56 -11.84 -4.63
C GLU A 188 31.21 -11.15 -4.87
N ARG A 189 30.57 -11.37 -6.01
CA ARG A 189 29.30 -10.71 -6.34
C ARG A 189 28.23 -11.76 -6.63
N THR A 190 27.06 -11.56 -6.04
CA THR A 190 25.85 -12.35 -6.32
C THR A 190 24.68 -11.40 -6.56
N SER A 191 23.66 -11.87 -7.28
CA SER A 191 22.52 -11.06 -7.68
C SER A 191 21.24 -11.88 -7.62
N VAL A 192 20.19 -11.31 -7.04
CA VAL A 192 18.85 -11.91 -6.97
C VAL A 192 17.79 -10.92 -7.46
N SER A 193 16.65 -11.47 -7.88
CA SER A 193 15.44 -10.71 -8.18
C SER A 193 14.29 -11.35 -7.41
N ILE A 194 13.53 -10.55 -6.67
CA ILE A 194 12.31 -10.96 -5.96
C ILE A 194 11.08 -10.34 -6.61
N THR A 195 9.92 -10.95 -6.36
CA THR A 195 8.63 -10.50 -6.90
C THR A 195 7.58 -10.37 -5.78
N VAL A 196 6.45 -9.72 -6.07
CA VAL A 196 5.28 -9.64 -5.17
C VAL A 196 4.90 -11.03 -4.63
N GLU A 197 4.42 -11.07 -3.38
CA GLU A 197 3.89 -12.31 -2.83
C GLU A 197 2.65 -12.76 -3.60
N LYS A 198 2.71 -13.97 -4.15
CA LYS A 198 1.51 -14.60 -4.68
C LYS A 198 0.69 -15.12 -3.51
N ASN A 199 -0.22 -14.29 -3.03
CA ASN A 199 -1.38 -14.75 -2.29
C ASN A 199 -2.11 -15.80 -3.15
N THR A 200 -1.86 -17.07 -2.87
CA THR A 200 -2.65 -18.20 -3.37
C THR A 200 -4.00 -18.23 -2.65
N ALA A 201 -4.77 -17.16 -2.81
CA ALA A 201 -6.21 -17.28 -2.89
C ALA A 201 -6.51 -18.42 -3.86
N LYS A 202 -7.23 -19.41 -3.37
CA LYS A 202 -7.46 -20.70 -4.03
C LYS A 202 -8.38 -20.50 -5.24
N SER A 203 -7.82 -19.95 -6.30
CA SER A 203 -8.45 -19.85 -7.62
C SER A 203 -8.86 -21.26 -8.04
N GLU A 204 -10.16 -21.53 -8.02
CA GLU A 204 -10.73 -22.68 -8.68
C GLU A 204 -10.56 -22.48 -10.19
N GLU A 205 -9.37 -22.79 -10.68
CA GLU A 205 -9.08 -22.88 -12.11
C GLU A 205 -9.92 -24.03 -12.68
N LYS A 206 -11.14 -23.69 -13.11
CA LYS A 206 -12.09 -24.56 -13.78
C LYS A 206 -11.47 -25.03 -15.09
N LYS A 207 -10.68 -26.10 -15.02
CA LYS A 207 -9.99 -26.73 -16.17
C LYS A 207 -11.01 -27.22 -17.20
N THR A 208 -11.35 -26.36 -18.15
CA THR A 208 -11.90 -26.74 -19.45
C THR A 208 -10.86 -27.55 -20.21
N LYS A 209 -10.88 -28.88 -20.01
CA LYS A 209 -10.14 -29.83 -20.83
C LYS A 209 -10.69 -29.82 -22.25
N THR A 210 -10.08 -29.05 -23.15
CA THR A 210 -10.29 -29.21 -24.59
C THR A 210 -9.66 -30.54 -25.01
N ALA A 211 -10.51 -31.54 -25.29
CA ALA A 211 -10.07 -32.88 -25.63
C ALA A 211 -9.62 -32.96 -27.10
N SER A 212 -8.31 -32.93 -27.35
CA SER A 212 -7.75 -33.32 -28.66
C SER A 212 -7.86 -34.83 -28.84
N LYS A 213 -8.76 -35.23 -29.74
CA LYS A 213 -9.07 -36.61 -30.11
C LYS A 213 -7.86 -37.29 -30.75
N LYS A 214 -7.45 -38.46 -30.25
CA LYS A 214 -6.63 -39.41 -31.01
C LYS A 214 -7.06 -40.84 -30.70
N ASP A 215 -7.68 -41.47 -31.69
CA ASP A 215 -8.12 -42.86 -31.62
C ASP A 215 -6.93 -43.83 -31.57
N THR A 216 -7.09 -44.98 -30.88
CA THR A 216 -7.21 -46.32 -31.52
C THR A 216 -7.13 -47.46 -30.48
N LYS A 217 -7.95 -48.49 -30.67
CA LYS A 217 -7.90 -49.85 -30.06
C LYS A 217 -8.02 -50.00 -28.53
N LYS A 218 -9.24 -50.36 -28.11
CA LYS A 218 -9.46 -51.39 -27.07
C LYS A 218 -9.74 -52.74 -27.73
N LYS A 219 -9.38 -53.84 -27.08
CA LYS A 219 -9.94 -55.17 -27.30
C LYS A 219 -10.06 -55.90 -25.95
N ASP A 220 -11.31 -56.25 -25.61
CA ASP A 220 -11.86 -57.35 -24.79
C ASP A 220 -11.06 -57.93 -23.59
N GLY A 221 -11.73 -58.20 -22.44
CA GLY A 221 -11.02 -58.95 -21.38
C GLY A 221 -11.63 -59.36 -20.02
N LYS A 222 -12.93 -59.24 -19.74
CA LYS A 222 -13.70 -60.15 -18.83
C LYS A 222 -13.38 -60.29 -17.31
N SER A 223 -14.41 -59.93 -16.49
CA SER A 223 -14.95 -60.64 -15.28
C SER A 223 -14.27 -60.62 -13.90
N SER A 224 -14.97 -60.03 -12.92
CA SER A 224 -15.63 -60.68 -11.74
C SER A 224 -16.18 -59.55 -10.83
N ASP A 225 -17.49 -59.41 -10.56
CA ASP A 225 -18.46 -60.24 -9.81
C ASP A 225 -18.51 -59.94 -8.29
N SER A 226 -19.73 -60.04 -7.72
CA SER A 226 -20.21 -59.59 -6.40
C SER A 226 -20.41 -58.06 -6.27
N ALA A 227 -21.61 -57.48 -6.10
CA ALA A 227 -22.87 -57.87 -5.42
C ALA A 227 -22.73 -57.96 -3.88
N ALA A 228 -23.59 -57.36 -3.05
CA ALA A 228 -24.70 -56.44 -3.28
C ALA A 228 -25.14 -55.75 -1.96
N SER A 229 -26.20 -54.94 -2.05
CA SER A 229 -27.15 -54.52 -1.00
C SER A 229 -26.90 -53.19 -0.28
N ASN A 230 -27.92 -52.32 -0.42
CA ASN A 230 -28.10 -51.05 0.27
C ASN A 230 -28.58 -51.28 1.71
N LYS A 231 -28.42 -50.27 2.59
CA LYS A 231 -29.63 -49.68 3.19
C LYS A 231 -29.44 -48.23 3.66
N GLU A 232 -30.57 -47.53 3.75
CA GLU A 232 -30.66 -46.09 3.97
C GLU A 232 -30.39 -45.68 5.43
N GLY A 233 -29.86 -44.46 5.58
CA GLY A 233 -30.62 -43.37 6.20
C GLY A 233 -30.71 -43.31 7.72
N LYS A 234 -30.13 -42.24 8.28
CA LYS A 234 -30.86 -41.42 9.26
C LYS A 234 -30.32 -39.98 9.30
N ALA A 235 -31.22 -39.01 9.11
CA ALA A 235 -31.01 -37.64 9.56
C ALA A 235 -31.67 -37.49 10.94
N THR A 236 -31.02 -36.74 11.83
CA THR A 236 -31.63 -36.19 13.05
C THR A 236 -30.96 -34.87 13.38
N GLU A 237 -31.75 -33.79 13.38
CA GLU A 237 -31.39 -32.48 13.91
C GLU A 237 -31.43 -32.48 15.46
N SER A 238 -30.99 -31.36 16.05
CA SER A 238 -31.05 -30.92 17.46
C SER A 238 -29.69 -30.88 18.15
N LYS A 239 -29.38 -29.89 19.00
CA LYS A 239 -29.97 -28.55 19.23
C LYS A 239 -28.93 -27.73 20.02
N VAL A 240 -29.02 -26.40 19.91
CA VAL A 240 -28.37 -25.39 20.77
C VAL A 240 -28.25 -25.83 22.24
N GLU A 241 -27.09 -25.58 22.84
CA GLU A 241 -27.01 -25.30 24.28
C GLU A 241 -26.14 -24.06 24.51
N GLU A 242 -26.74 -23.07 25.16
CA GLU A 242 -26.18 -21.77 25.53
C GLU A 242 -25.82 -21.83 27.01
N THR A 243 -24.73 -21.18 27.44
CA THR A 243 -24.43 -21.08 28.88
C THR A 243 -23.85 -19.72 29.24
N ALA A 244 -24.73 -18.79 29.62
CA ALA A 244 -24.35 -17.61 30.37
C ALA A 244 -24.17 -17.96 31.85
N LYS A 245 -23.20 -17.31 32.53
CA LYS A 245 -23.29 -17.05 33.98
C LYS A 245 -22.42 -15.88 34.42
N ASN A 246 -23.07 -15.00 35.17
CA ASN A 246 -22.62 -13.70 35.67
C ASN A 246 -21.46 -13.79 36.68
N ASN A 247 -20.82 -12.66 36.95
CA ASN A 247 -20.94 -12.05 38.29
C ASN A 247 -20.60 -10.55 38.31
N ASP A 248 -21.40 -9.79 39.07
CA ASP A 248 -21.20 -8.37 39.40
C ASP A 248 -20.04 -8.16 40.41
N SER A 249 -19.44 -6.96 40.42
CA SER A 249 -19.71 -5.97 41.50
C SER A 249 -18.70 -4.81 41.61
N SER A 250 -19.25 -3.59 41.59
CA SER A 250 -18.91 -2.44 42.45
C SER A 250 -17.68 -1.55 42.22
N ALA A 251 -17.97 -0.24 42.20
CA ALA A 251 -17.10 0.94 42.19
C ALA A 251 -16.60 1.29 43.64
N PRO A 252 -15.91 2.43 43.99
CA PRO A 252 -16.03 3.77 43.36
C PRO A 252 -14.80 4.74 43.31
N SER A 253 -14.85 5.65 42.31
CA SER A 253 -14.42 7.07 42.23
C SER A 253 -13.39 7.73 43.19
N LYS A 254 -12.42 8.47 42.61
CA LYS A 254 -12.21 9.96 42.64
C LYS A 254 -10.84 10.32 42.00
N GLN A 255 -10.70 11.33 41.12
CA GLN A 255 -10.46 12.77 41.39
C GLN A 255 -9.35 13.06 42.44
N GLU A 256 -8.37 13.96 42.25
CA GLU A 256 -8.06 14.90 41.16
C GLU A 256 -6.63 15.53 41.35
N ASN A 257 -6.10 16.18 40.31
CA ASN A 257 -5.17 17.34 40.32
C ASN A 257 -3.71 17.27 40.86
N SER A 258 -2.77 17.52 39.93
CA SER A 258 -1.73 18.58 39.93
C SER A 258 -1.17 19.16 41.24
N ASN A 259 0.17 19.22 41.38
CA ASN A 259 0.97 20.42 41.02
C ASN A 259 2.50 20.20 41.21
N SER A 260 3.28 21.02 40.51
CA SER A 260 4.75 21.16 40.50
C SER A 260 5.33 21.68 41.82
N GLN A 261 6.60 21.36 42.14
CA GLN A 261 7.61 22.42 42.35
C GLN A 261 9.09 21.98 42.32
N SER A 262 9.88 22.86 41.71
CA SER A 262 11.35 22.89 41.66
C SER A 262 12.00 23.12 43.03
N SER A 263 13.24 22.64 43.20
CA SER A 263 14.31 23.40 43.87
C SER A 263 15.69 22.94 43.40
N ALA A 264 16.64 23.88 43.31
CA ALA A 264 17.99 23.69 42.78
C ALA A 264 19.07 23.90 43.88
N GLU A 265 20.34 23.97 43.46
CA GLU A 265 21.55 24.19 44.27
C GLU A 265 22.08 22.95 45.04
N LYS A 266 23.39 22.76 45.27
CA LYS A 266 24.59 23.54 44.90
C LYS A 266 25.81 22.60 44.80
N LYS A 267 26.79 22.95 43.97
CA LYS A 267 28.10 22.29 43.87
C LYS A 267 29.07 22.90 44.90
N PRO A 268 30.06 22.12 45.39
CA PRO A 268 31.41 22.68 45.45
C PRO A 268 32.52 21.73 44.94
N LYS A 269 33.57 22.36 44.41
CA LYS A 269 34.98 21.91 44.34
C LYS A 269 35.77 22.99 45.11
N PRO A 270 37.01 22.78 45.62
CA PRO A 270 38.18 22.22 44.91
C PRO A 270 38.82 21.06 45.72
N ASP A 271 40.10 20.65 45.65
CA ASP A 271 41.28 21.11 44.89
C ASP A 271 42.15 19.93 44.38
N ALA A 272 43.48 19.94 44.57
CA ALA A 272 44.43 19.10 43.83
C ALA A 272 45.53 18.35 44.64
N ASN A 273 46.05 17.32 43.96
CA ASN A 273 47.46 16.88 43.89
C ASN A 273 48.05 15.89 44.93
N THR A 274 48.37 14.67 44.47
CA THR A 274 49.71 14.01 44.58
C THR A 274 49.72 12.69 43.78
N GLY A 275 50.89 12.28 43.29
CA GLY A 275 51.02 11.17 42.33
C GLY A 275 51.23 9.76 42.95
N GLY A 276 51.04 8.72 42.13
CA GLY A 276 51.25 7.31 42.49
C GLY A 276 51.24 6.41 41.24
N SER A 277 51.96 5.29 41.28
CA SER A 277 52.30 4.46 40.11
C SER A 277 51.35 3.28 39.89
N SER A 278 51.31 2.80 38.64
CA SER A 278 51.04 1.40 38.23
C SER A 278 49.69 0.76 38.61
N GLY A 279 48.82 0.59 37.61
CA GLY A 279 47.73 -0.39 37.66
C GLY A 279 46.91 -0.46 36.37
N ASN A 280 47.12 -1.50 35.56
CA ASN A 280 46.18 -1.85 34.49
C ASN A 280 44.88 -2.34 35.12
N THR A 281 43.91 -1.44 35.27
CA THR A 281 42.52 -1.78 35.58
C THR A 281 41.72 -1.58 34.31
N ALA A 282 41.12 -2.64 33.79
CA ALA A 282 40.22 -2.53 32.65
C ALA A 282 39.06 -1.59 33.03
N GLU A 283 38.80 -0.60 32.17
CA GLU A 283 37.61 0.23 32.26
C GLU A 283 36.38 -0.70 32.20
N PRO A 284 35.48 -0.69 33.21
CA PRO A 284 34.32 -1.56 33.18
C PRO A 284 33.44 -1.17 31.99
N GLU A 285 33.02 -2.15 31.20
CA GLU A 285 32.13 -1.90 30.07
C GLU A 285 30.89 -1.14 30.56
N PRO A 286 30.40 -0.13 29.82
CA PRO A 286 29.21 0.60 30.21
C PRO A 286 28.03 -0.38 30.29
N VAL A 287 27.50 -0.55 31.50
CA VAL A 287 26.28 -1.33 31.73
C VAL A 287 25.13 -0.53 31.13
N TYR A 288 24.81 -0.83 29.86
CA TYR A 288 23.63 -0.28 29.22
C TYR A 288 22.40 -0.70 30.04
N PRO A 289 21.48 0.23 30.37
CA PRO A 289 20.19 -0.17 30.93
C PRO A 289 19.49 -1.10 29.93
N PRO A 290 18.71 -2.09 30.39
CA PRO A 290 17.95 -2.95 29.50
C PRO A 290 17.05 -2.08 28.61
N GLU A 291 17.00 -2.36 27.32
CA GLU A 291 16.08 -1.68 26.39
C GLU A 291 14.66 -1.79 26.93
N GLU A 292 14.03 -0.64 27.21
CA GLU A 292 12.63 -0.59 27.59
C GLU A 292 11.81 -1.10 26.41
N LYS A 293 11.24 -2.31 26.56
CA LYS A 293 10.35 -2.88 25.56
C LYS A 293 9.13 -1.99 25.45
N LEU A 294 8.94 -1.39 24.28
CA LEU A 294 7.75 -0.60 23.97
C LEU A 294 6.48 -1.45 24.24
N PRO A 295 5.41 -0.85 24.78
CA PRO A 295 4.14 -1.54 24.98
C PRO A 295 3.55 -2.01 23.64
N VAL A 296 2.71 -3.04 23.69
CA VAL A 296 1.91 -3.48 22.53
C VAL A 296 0.57 -2.75 22.58
N MET A 297 0.15 -2.19 21.45
CA MET A 297 -1.15 -1.54 21.30
C MET A 297 -2.24 -2.60 21.12
N THR A 298 -3.28 -2.53 21.92
CA THR A 298 -4.48 -3.38 21.89
C THR A 298 -5.72 -2.49 21.83
N VAL A 299 -6.90 -3.08 21.59
CA VAL A 299 -8.17 -2.31 21.63
C VAL A 299 -8.40 -1.69 23.01
N ASP A 300 -8.00 -2.36 24.09
CA ASP A 300 -8.21 -1.91 25.47
C ASP A 300 -7.31 -0.74 25.91
N ASN A 301 -6.11 -0.61 25.32
CA ASN A 301 -5.15 0.47 25.63
C ASN A 301 -5.00 1.48 24.49
N PHE A 302 -5.92 1.47 23.53
CA PHE A 302 -5.84 2.25 22.30
C PHE A 302 -5.91 3.76 22.56
N LEU A 303 -5.01 4.51 21.93
CA LEU A 303 -4.93 5.96 22.11
C LEU A 303 -6.13 6.67 21.48
N SER A 304 -6.83 7.48 22.26
CA SER A 304 -8.05 8.16 21.82
C SER A 304 -7.85 9.12 20.65
N ASN A 305 -6.64 9.69 20.50
CA ASN A 305 -6.26 10.55 19.38
C ASN A 305 -5.99 9.78 18.07
N LEU A 306 -5.97 8.45 18.09
CA LEU A 306 -5.77 7.60 16.91
C LEU A 306 -7.07 6.92 16.43
N LEU A 307 -8.18 7.07 17.16
CA LEU A 307 -9.48 6.42 16.86
C LEU A 307 -10.18 6.95 15.58
N GLY A 308 -9.58 7.91 14.88
CA GLY A 308 -10.20 8.61 13.76
C GLY A 308 -11.52 9.30 14.17
N ASN A 309 -12.39 9.54 13.20
CA ASN A 309 -13.72 10.08 13.48
C ASN A 309 -14.78 9.00 13.79
N SER A 310 -14.49 7.71 13.56
CA SER A 310 -15.37 6.61 14.01
C SER A 310 -15.41 6.46 15.53
N GLY A 311 -14.37 6.90 16.24
CA GLY A 311 -14.26 6.78 17.69
C GLY A 311 -14.10 5.34 18.17
N ARG A 312 -13.67 4.41 17.32
CA ARG A 312 -13.55 2.98 17.62
C ARG A 312 -12.28 2.36 17.06
N ALA A 313 -11.74 1.41 17.83
CA ALA A 313 -10.70 0.49 17.42
C ALA A 313 -11.25 -0.95 17.39
N PHE A 314 -10.72 -1.78 16.51
CA PHE A 314 -11.17 -3.15 16.24
C PHE A 314 -9.98 -4.11 16.27
N SER A 315 -10.20 -5.35 16.68
CA SER A 315 -9.12 -6.34 16.78
C SER A 315 -8.71 -6.89 15.41
N THR A 316 -9.61 -6.81 14.42
CA THR A 316 -9.39 -7.34 13.06
C THR A 316 -9.95 -6.40 11.99
N TYR A 317 -9.41 -6.52 10.77
CA TYR A 317 -9.93 -5.82 9.59
C TYR A 317 -11.39 -6.18 9.30
N ASP A 318 -11.74 -7.47 9.37
CA ASP A 318 -13.09 -7.95 9.04
C ASP A 318 -14.15 -7.41 10.01
N GLU A 319 -13.81 -7.27 11.29
CA GLU A 319 -14.66 -6.65 12.32
C GLU A 319 -14.88 -5.16 12.02
N ALA A 320 -13.80 -4.43 11.74
CA ALA A 320 -13.86 -3.01 11.35
C ALA A 320 -14.70 -2.81 10.08
N TYR A 321 -14.48 -3.64 9.06
CA TYR A 321 -15.20 -3.57 7.79
C TYR A 321 -16.68 -3.92 7.95
N ALA A 322 -17.02 -5.00 8.65
CA ALA A 322 -18.41 -5.38 8.88
C ALA A 322 -19.19 -4.26 9.58
N TRP A 323 -18.62 -3.69 10.65
CA TRP A 323 -19.22 -2.58 11.37
C TRP A 323 -19.35 -1.31 10.51
N ALA A 324 -18.27 -0.86 9.86
CA ALA A 324 -18.28 0.35 9.04
C ALA A 324 -19.26 0.26 7.86
N ASN A 325 -19.33 -0.92 7.23
CA ASN A 325 -20.22 -1.22 6.13
C ASN A 325 -21.70 -1.26 6.55
N GLU A 326 -22.00 -1.63 7.80
CA GLU A 326 -23.33 -1.42 8.40
C GLU A 326 -23.62 0.07 8.60
N GLN A 327 -22.67 0.82 9.18
CA GLN A 327 -22.84 2.25 9.44
C GLN A 327 -23.16 3.07 8.18
N VAL A 328 -22.52 2.80 7.03
CA VAL A 328 -22.78 3.59 5.81
C VAL A 328 -24.06 3.18 5.06
N LYS A 329 -24.64 2.01 5.37
CA LYS A 329 -25.82 1.44 4.70
C LYS A 329 -27.12 1.59 5.49
N THR A 330 -27.04 1.75 6.81
CA THR A 330 -28.22 1.86 7.67
C THR A 330 -28.78 3.28 7.64
N GLU A 331 -29.98 3.44 7.09
CA GLU A 331 -30.69 4.72 7.07
C GLU A 331 -30.95 5.21 8.51
N GLY A 332 -30.53 6.45 8.81
CA GLY A 332 -30.53 7.01 10.17
C GLY A 332 -29.20 6.90 10.92
N SER A 333 -28.21 6.20 10.37
CA SER A 333 -26.81 6.26 10.87
C SER A 333 -26.21 7.66 10.65
N PRO A 334 -25.35 8.17 11.57
CA PRO A 334 -24.61 9.41 11.36
C PRO A 334 -23.65 9.35 10.16
N TRP A 335 -23.29 8.14 9.71
CA TRP A 335 -22.39 7.88 8.58
C TRP A 335 -23.12 7.38 7.33
N TYR A 336 -24.45 7.44 7.30
CA TYR A 336 -25.24 6.96 6.15
C TYR A 336 -24.81 7.66 4.84
N GLY A 337 -24.44 6.86 3.84
CA GLY A 337 -23.95 7.35 2.55
C GLY A 337 -22.53 7.93 2.53
N TYR A 338 -21.79 7.87 3.65
CA TYR A 338 -20.38 8.25 3.66
C TYR A 338 -19.52 7.15 3.01
N TYR A 339 -18.35 7.55 2.52
CA TYR A 339 -17.25 6.64 2.22
C TYR A 339 -16.54 6.23 3.52
N MET A 340 -15.85 5.09 3.51
CA MET A 340 -15.07 4.59 4.64
C MET A 340 -13.63 4.27 4.20
N GLU A 341 -12.66 4.56 5.06
CA GLU A 341 -11.29 4.05 5.02
C GLU A 341 -11.04 3.25 6.29
N ILE A 342 -10.29 2.16 6.16
CA ILE A 342 -9.99 1.23 7.26
C ILE A 342 -8.47 1.06 7.29
N GLY A 343 -7.87 1.44 8.40
CA GLY A 343 -6.42 1.56 8.52
C GLY A 343 -5.89 1.13 9.88
N GLN A 344 -4.57 1.04 9.96
CA GLN A 344 -3.83 0.86 11.20
C GLN A 344 -3.03 2.14 11.43
N PRO A 345 -3.37 2.97 12.44
CA PRO A 345 -2.64 4.20 12.70
C PRO A 345 -1.24 3.89 13.25
N PHE A 346 -0.27 4.70 12.89
CA PHE A 346 1.13 4.50 13.27
C PHE A 346 1.51 5.36 14.48
N ASP A 347 1.93 4.73 15.58
CA ASP A 347 2.55 5.40 16.73
C ASP A 347 3.82 4.66 17.15
N GLY A 348 4.98 5.27 16.90
CA GLY A 348 6.30 4.70 17.17
C GLY A 348 6.63 4.48 18.65
N ASN A 349 5.74 4.84 19.58
CA ASN A 349 5.86 4.49 21.01
C ASN A 349 5.37 3.07 21.32
N TYR A 350 4.86 2.32 20.33
CA TYR A 350 4.35 0.96 20.50
C TYR A 350 5.13 -0.05 19.65
N ALA A 351 5.34 -1.25 20.20
CA ALA A 351 6.14 -2.31 19.57
C ALA A 351 5.52 -2.85 18.27
N ASN A 352 4.20 -2.80 18.14
CA ASN A 352 3.45 -3.29 16.98
C ASN A 352 3.06 -2.18 15.99
N ALA A 353 3.75 -1.04 15.98
CA ALA A 353 3.45 0.05 15.07
C ALA A 353 3.75 -0.31 13.61
N GLY A 354 2.71 -0.55 12.81
CA GLY A 354 2.83 -0.87 11.39
C GLY A 354 3.27 -2.30 11.07
N ASP A 355 3.23 -3.23 12.03
CA ASP A 355 3.59 -4.65 11.82
C ASP A 355 2.41 -5.55 11.40
N GLY A 356 1.23 -4.96 11.18
CA GLY A 356 0.00 -5.68 10.85
C GLY A 356 -0.80 -6.17 12.07
N SER A 357 -0.25 -6.12 13.29
CA SER A 357 -0.93 -6.46 14.54
C SER A 357 -1.39 -5.24 15.36
N THR A 358 -1.22 -4.02 14.84
CA THR A 358 -1.89 -2.82 15.37
C THR A 358 -3.42 -2.98 15.28
N PRO A 359 -4.22 -2.55 16.27
CA PRO A 359 -5.67 -2.53 16.13
C PRO A 359 -6.11 -1.59 14.99
N TRP A 360 -7.22 -1.94 14.36
CA TRP A 360 -7.76 -1.26 13.18
C TRP A 360 -8.70 -0.13 13.58
N THR A 361 -8.67 0.98 12.85
CA THR A 361 -9.62 2.08 13.01
C THR A 361 -10.32 2.39 11.69
N VAL A 362 -11.41 3.14 11.78
CA VAL A 362 -12.22 3.54 10.62
C VAL A 362 -12.28 5.07 10.55
N GLU A 363 -12.13 5.62 9.34
CA GLU A 363 -12.43 7.02 9.06
C GLU A 363 -13.54 7.12 8.01
N PHE A 364 -14.51 7.98 8.28
CA PHE A 364 -15.64 8.24 7.40
C PHE A 364 -15.52 9.62 6.74
N PHE A 365 -15.71 9.69 5.43
CA PHE A 365 -15.64 10.94 4.64
C PHE A 365 -16.81 11.06 3.68
N LYS A 366 -17.10 12.29 3.25
CA LYS A 366 -18.39 12.70 2.70
C LYS A 366 -18.29 13.17 1.25
#